data_AF-U5MRU4-F1
#
_entry.id   AF-U5MRU4-F1
#
_cell.length_a   1.000
_cell.length_b   1.000
_cell.length_c   1.000
_cell.angle_alpha   90.00
_cell.angle_beta   90.00
_cell.angle_gamma   90.00
#
_symmetry.space_group_name_H-M   'P 1'
#
loop_
_entity.id
_entity.type
_entity.pdbx_description
1 polymer ?
#
loop_
_entity_poly.entity_id
_entity_poly.type
_entity_poly.pdbx_seq_one_letter_code
_entity_poly.pdbx_strand_id
1 'polypeptide(L)' 'MNIAKYIDHTILKPEAMTEEVKKFCKEAKEFGFASVCVNACNAINVLQYYLFK' A
#
# COMPACT_ATOMS: atom_id res chain seq x y z
N MET A 1 12.54 17.67 6.81
CA MET A 1 12.57 16.20 6.89
C MET A 1 11.29 15.67 6.25
N ASN A 2 11.35 14.79 5.24
CA ASN A 2 10.14 14.15 4.73
C ASN A 2 9.88 12.86 5.52
N ILE A 3 8.93 12.90 6.46
CA ILE A 3 8.62 11.78 7.35
C ILE A 3 7.99 10.59 6.61
N ALA A 4 7.30 10.83 5.48
CA ALA A 4 6.59 9.80 4.74
C ALA A 4 7.52 8.67 4.27
N LYS A 5 8.77 9.01 3.95
CA LYS A 5 9.81 8.05 3.56
C LYS A 5 10.21 7.04 4.63
N TYR A 6 9.68 7.16 5.85
CA TYR A 6 9.92 6.26 6.97
C TYR A 6 8.64 5.57 7.47
N ILE A 7 7.52 5.74 6.75
CA ILE A 7 6.21 5.21 7.14
C ILE A 7 5.81 4.11 6.17
N ASP A 8 5.38 2.98 6.74
CA ASP A 8 4.74 1.89 6.01
C ASP A 8 3.21 2.04 6.06
N HIS A 9 2.59 2.28 4.90
CA HIS A 9 1.14 2.43 4.80
C HIS A 9 0.46 1.07 4.95
N THR A 10 -0.10 0.81 6.14
CA THR A 10 -0.46 -0.54 6.56
C THR A 10 -1.96 -0.80 6.50
N ILE A 11 -2.35 -1.91 5.85
CA ILE A 11 -3.72 -2.47 5.85
C ILE A 11 -3.67 -3.99 6.09
N LEU A 12 -3.76 -4.36 7.37
CA LEU A 12 -3.78 -5.77 7.82
C LEU A 12 -5.15 -6.23 8.33
N LYS A 13 -6.20 -5.46 8.07
CA LYS A 13 -7.58 -5.88 8.39
C LYS A 13 -7.90 -7.18 7.61
N PRO A 14 -8.51 -8.19 8.25
CA PRO A 14 -8.81 -9.45 7.58
C PRO A 14 -9.84 -9.30 6.47
N GLU A 15 -10.72 -8.30 6.54
CA GLU A 15 -11.73 -8.01 5.53
C GLU A 15 -11.21 -7.13 4.37
N ALA A 16 -9.92 -6.79 4.37
CA ALA A 16 -9.34 -5.89 3.37
C ALA A 16 -9.47 -6.45 1.95
N MET A 17 -10.29 -5.77 1.14
CA MET A 17 -10.54 -6.15 -0.25
C MET A 17 -9.54 -5.50 -1.21
N THR A 18 -9.44 -6.05 -2.43
CA THR A 18 -8.57 -5.54 -3.50
C THR A 18 -8.74 -4.03 -3.77
N GLU A 19 -9.96 -3.51 -3.74
CA GLU A 19 -10.19 -2.07 -3.97
C GLU A 19 -9.64 -1.20 -2.84
N GLU A 20 -9.63 -1.68 -1.60
CA GLU A 20 -8.98 -0.98 -0.48
C GLU A 20 -7.46 -1.01 -0.64
N VAL A 21 -6.88 -2.15 -1.02
CA VAL A 21 -5.44 -2.26 -1.29
C VAL A 21 -5.02 -1.30 -2.40
N LYS A 22 -5.82 -1.20 -3.48
CA LYS A 22 -5.59 -0.27 -4.58
C LYS A 22 -5.67 1.20 -4.13
N LYS A 23 -6.64 1.54 -3.27
CA LYS A 23 -6.73 2.87 -2.66
C LYS A 23 -5.47 3.18 -1.84
N PHE A 24 -5.03 2.26 -1.00
CA PHE A 24 -3.81 2.41 -0.19
C PHE A 24 -2.56 2.55 -1.07
N CYS A 25 -2.44 1.78 -2.15
CA CYS A 25 -1.34 1.92 -3.11
C CYS A 25 -1.31 3.30 -3.77
N LYS A 26 -2.48 3.87 -4.10
CA LYS A 26 -2.58 5.23 -4.65
C LYS A 26 -2.15 6.27 -3.63
N GLU A 27 -2.66 6.19 -2.41
CA GLU A 27 -2.30 7.10 -1.31
C GLU A 27 -0.79 7.04 -1.01
N ALA A 28 -0.21 5.84 -0.98
CA ALA A 28 1.23 5.68 -0.75
C ALA A 28 2.09 6.36 -1.80
N LYS A 29 1.66 6.36 -3.07
CA LYS A 29 2.33 7.13 -4.12
C LYS A 29 2.13 8.63 -3.97
N GLU A 30 0.89 9.04 -3.69
CA GLU A 30 0.52 10.45 -3.56
C GLU A 30 1.26 11.13 -2.41
N PHE A 31 1.39 10.45 -1.27
CA PHE A 31 2.06 10.98 -0.08
C PHE A 31 3.55 10.59 0.03
N GLY A 32 4.03 9.70 -0.83
CA GLY A 32 5.43 9.26 -0.85
C GLY A 32 5.81 8.39 0.36
N PHE A 33 4.93 7.47 0.74
CA PHE A 33 5.21 6.48 1.79
C PHE A 33 6.31 5.51 1.37
N ALA A 34 7.00 4.92 2.34
CA ALA A 34 8.11 3.99 2.08
C ALA A 34 7.61 2.70 1.42
N SER A 35 6.54 2.14 1.96
CA SER A 35 5.95 0.88 1.51
C SER A 35 4.46 0.82 1.75
N VAL A 36 3.83 -0.24 1.21
CA VAL A 36 2.45 -0.63 1.52
C VAL A 36 2.49 -2.02 2.15
N CYS A 37 2.02 -2.13 3.39
CA CYS A 37 2.00 -3.40 4.13
C CYS A 37 0.60 -4.02 4.08
N VAL A 38 0.50 -5.25 3.59
CA VAL A 38 -0.76 -5.99 3.38
C VAL A 38 -0.64 -7.44 3.85
N ASN A 39 -1.79 -8.07 4.09
CA ASN A 39 -1.84 -9.53 4.24
C ASN A 39 -1.30 -10.23 2.98
N ALA A 40 -0.62 -11.37 3.14
CA ALA A 40 0.09 -12.04 2.06
C ALA A 40 -0.79 -12.37 0.84
N CYS A 41 -2.08 -12.67 1.06
CA CYS A 41 -3.06 -12.90 -0.01
C CYS A 41 -3.24 -11.70 -0.95
N ASN A 42 -2.94 -10.49 -0.48
CA ASN A 42 -3.07 -9.24 -1.22
C ASN A 42 -1.73 -8.74 -1.82
N ALA A 43 -0.62 -9.45 -1.62
CA ALA A 43 0.69 -9.01 -2.11
C ALA A 43 0.72 -8.78 -3.63
N ILE A 44 0.02 -9.62 -4.40
CA ILE A 44 -0.08 -9.47 -5.87
C ILE A 44 -0.74 -8.14 -6.28
N ASN A 45 -1.74 -7.68 -5.51
CA ASN A 45 -2.42 -6.42 -5.76
C ASN A 45 -1.46 -5.24 -5.54
N VAL A 46 -0.60 -5.30 -4.51
CA VAL A 46 0.43 -4.28 -4.27
C VAL A 46 1.46 -4.25 -5.41
N LEU A 47 1.91 -5.40 -5.90
CA LEU A 47 2.80 -5.44 -7.07
C LEU A 47 2.16 -4.70 -8.26
N GLN A 48 0.90 -5.03 -8.57
CA GLN A 48 0.17 -4.47 -9.71
C GLN A 48 -0.09 -2.95 -9.59
N TYR A 49 -0.47 -2.47 -8.39
CA TYR A 49 -0.95 -1.09 -8.22
C TYR A 49 0.09 -0.13 -7.62
N TYR A 50 1.11 -0.64 -6.92
CA TYR A 50 2.16 0.16 -6.30
C TYR A 50 3.49 0.13 -7.05
N LEU A 51 3.99 -1.05 -7.46
CA LEU A 51 5.35 -1.16 -8.02
C LEU A 51 5.44 -1.04 -9.54
N PHE A 52 4.44 -1.53 -10.29
CA PHE A 52 4.48 -1.59 -11.76
C PHE A 52 3.65 -0.50 -12.49
N LYS A 53 3.11 0.47 -11.76
CA LYS A 53 2.42 1.65 -12.30
C LYS A 53 3.02 2.92 -11.73
#